data_AF-A0A381D9I4-F1
#
_entry.id   AF-A0A381D9I4-F1
#
_cell.length_a   1.000
_cell.length_b   1.000
_cell.length_c   1.000
_cell.angle_alpha   90.00
_cell.angle_beta   90.00
_cell.angle_gamma   90.00
#
_symmetry.space_group_name_H-M   'P 1'
#
loop_
_entity.id
_entity.type
_entity.pdbx_description
1 polymer ?
#
loop_
_entity_poly.entity_id
_entity_poly.type
_entity_poly.pdbx_seq_one_letter_code
_entity_poly.pdbx_strand_id
1 'polypeptide(L)'
;MKVEFIIYSPNFIERGMSVKADWNFPHLPREGEEISAHIIMFQNEFTYQNLLEYLTDEAKSDFNKFNDGENDLEGNFRAWIYDVIQSVNLVESIHYRPNTEDYTEIIPAIVLSDLSN
;
A
#
# COMPACT_ATOMS: atom_id res chain seq x y z
N MET A 1 0.37 14.54 9.60
CA MET A 1 1.45 14.84 8.62
C MET A 1 1.17 14.04 7.37
N LYS A 2 1.34 14.59 6.16
CA LYS A 2 1.18 13.81 4.93
C LYS A 2 2.38 12.90 4.73
N VAL A 3 2.11 11.65 4.39
CA VAL A 3 3.13 10.64 4.04
C VAL A 3 2.65 9.84 2.84
N GLU A 4 3.56 9.11 2.20
CA GLU A 4 3.22 8.22 1.10
C GLU A 4 3.79 6.84 1.39
N PHE A 5 2.96 5.81 1.35
CA PHE A 5 3.41 4.42 1.43
C PHE A 5 3.75 3.93 0.03
N ILE A 6 4.94 3.36 -0.13
CA ILE A 6 5.32 2.61 -1.33
C ILE A 6 5.39 1.15 -0.92
N ILE A 7 4.46 0.33 -1.40
CA ILE A 7 4.38 -1.09 -1.05
C ILE A 7 4.99 -1.89 -2.18
N TYR A 8 6.11 -2.56 -1.91
CA TYR A 8 6.75 -3.45 -2.85
C TYR A 8 6.25 -4.89 -2.69
N SER A 9 5.59 -5.41 -3.73
CA SER A 9 5.05 -6.77 -3.76
C SER A 9 5.05 -7.33 -5.18
N PRO A 10 5.27 -8.64 -5.38
CA PRO A 10 5.11 -9.29 -6.69
C PRO A 10 3.69 -9.19 -7.26
N ASN A 11 2.69 -8.87 -6.43
CA ASN A 11 1.31 -8.68 -6.87
C ASN A 11 1.09 -7.34 -7.59
N PHE A 12 2.06 -6.43 -7.55
CA PHE A 12 1.95 -5.10 -8.17
C PHE A 12 2.80 -4.94 -9.44
N ILE A 13 2.31 -4.16 -10.39
CA ILE A 13 3.03 -3.75 -11.61
C ILE A 13 4.26 -2.96 -11.19
N GLU A 14 5.39 -3.22 -11.88
CA GLU A 14 6.70 -2.66 -11.51
C GLU A 14 7.09 -2.95 -10.04
N ARG A 15 6.45 -3.98 -9.45
CA ARG A 15 6.51 -4.36 -8.05
C ARG A 15 5.98 -3.32 -7.06
N GLY A 16 5.44 -2.16 -7.46
CA GLY A 16 5.15 -1.07 -6.54
C GLY A 16 3.71 -0.57 -6.57
N MET A 17 3.16 -0.27 -5.39
CA MET A 17 1.90 0.45 -5.22
C MET A 17 2.11 1.67 -4.32
N SER A 18 1.57 2.83 -4.70
CA SER A 18 1.66 4.05 -3.90
C SER A 18 0.32 4.38 -3.24
N VAL A 19 0.34 4.74 -1.96
CA VAL A 19 -0.86 5.15 -1.21
C VAL A 19 -0.54 6.37 -0.36
N LYS A 20 -1.19 7.51 -0.61
CA LYS A 20 -1.02 8.68 0.27
C LYS A 20 -1.83 8.52 1.53
N ALA A 21 -1.28 9.03 2.63
CA ALA A 21 -1.84 8.84 3.95
C ALA A 21 -1.69 10.07 4.84
N ASP A 22 -2.67 10.25 5.71
CA ASP A 22 -2.56 11.14 6.86
C ASP A 22 -1.92 10.39 8.04
N TRP A 23 -0.63 10.64 8.25
CA TRP A 23 0.11 10.09 9.38
C TRP A 23 -0.19 10.88 10.66
N ASN A 24 -0.89 10.22 11.57
CA ASN A 24 -1.37 10.79 12.83
C ASN A 24 -0.51 10.40 14.05
N PHE A 25 0.54 9.61 13.87
CA PHE A 25 1.46 9.25 14.94
C PHE A 25 2.52 10.33 15.17
N PRO A 26 3.02 10.49 16.41
CA PRO A 26 3.96 11.55 16.75
C PRO A 26 5.38 11.36 16.18
N HIS A 27 5.70 10.15 15.71
CA HIS A 27 6.98 9.83 15.07
C HIS A 27 6.74 9.01 13.81
N LEU A 28 7.67 9.11 12.86
CA LEU A 28 7.75 8.16 11.75
C LEU A 28 8.24 6.81 12.26
N PRO A 29 7.90 5.71 11.57
CA PRO A 29 8.47 4.41 11.88
C PRO A 29 9.98 4.41 11.61
N ARG A 30 10.64 3.35 12.05
CA ARG A 30 12.05 3.08 11.77
C ARG A 30 12.19 1.94 10.78
N GLU A 31 13.31 1.91 10.10
CA GLU A 31 13.72 0.76 9.29
C GLU A 31 13.71 -0.52 10.13
N GLY A 32 13.12 -1.58 9.59
CA GLY A 32 12.90 -2.87 10.24
C GLY A 32 11.67 -2.95 11.15
N GLU A 33 10.94 -1.84 11.39
CA GLU A 33 9.64 -1.90 12.08
C GLU A 33 8.54 -2.37 11.12
N GLU A 34 7.51 -3.01 11.66
CA GLU A 34 6.33 -3.42 10.89
C GLU A 34 5.23 -2.37 10.96
N ILE A 35 4.61 -2.08 9.81
CA ILE A 35 3.38 -1.27 9.75
C ILE A 35 2.18 -2.20 9.65
N SER A 36 1.15 -1.99 10.48
CA SER A 36 -0.10 -2.73 10.30
C SER A 36 -0.75 -2.35 8.97
N ALA A 37 -1.15 -3.35 8.16
CA ALA A 37 -1.84 -3.14 6.90
C ALA A 37 -3.08 -2.24 7.04
N HIS A 38 -3.78 -2.30 8.19
CA HIS A 38 -4.91 -1.44 8.52
C HIS A 38 -4.59 0.05 8.41
N ILE A 39 -3.39 0.50 8.79
CA ILE A 39 -3.00 1.91 8.72
C ILE A 39 -3.06 2.40 7.27
N ILE A 40 -2.75 1.53 6.31
CA ILE A 40 -2.71 1.85 4.87
C ILE A 40 -4.09 1.66 4.25
N MET A 41 -4.77 0.57 4.61
CA MET A 41 -6.08 0.21 4.03
C MET A 41 -7.19 1.19 4.41
N PHE A 42 -7.11 1.86 5.56
CA PHE A 42 -8.12 2.84 5.97
C PHE A 42 -7.89 4.25 5.40
N GLN A 43 -6.89 4.44 4.54
CA GLN A 43 -6.72 5.71 3.83
C GLN A 43 -7.78 5.86 2.74
N ASN A 44 -8.27 7.09 2.53
CA ASN A 44 -9.34 7.36 1.56
C ASN A 44 -8.97 6.98 0.11
N GLU A 45 -7.68 7.02 -0.22
CA GLU A 45 -7.19 6.64 -1.55
C GLU A 45 -7.25 5.13 -1.79
N PHE A 46 -7.33 4.35 -0.71
CA PHE A 46 -7.32 2.91 -0.74
C PHE A 46 -8.71 2.37 -1.11
N THR A 47 -9.01 2.36 -2.41
CA THR A 47 -10.23 1.80 -2.99
C THR A 47 -9.89 0.79 -4.07
N TYR A 48 -10.76 -0.20 -4.32
CA TYR A 48 -10.54 -1.16 -5.40
C TYR A 48 -10.30 -0.46 -6.74
N GLN A 49 -11.08 0.57 -7.06
CA GLN A 49 -10.97 1.29 -8.33
C GLN A 49 -9.59 1.96 -8.50
N ASN A 50 -9.09 2.63 -7.46
CA ASN A 50 -7.79 3.30 -7.50
C ASN A 50 -6.64 2.29 -7.55
N LEU A 51 -6.80 1.12 -6.92
CA LEU A 51 -5.72 0.16 -6.76
C LEU A 51 -5.66 -0.88 -7.89
N LEU A 52 -6.72 -1.02 -8.68
CA LEU A 52 -6.79 -1.95 -9.79
C LEU A 52 -5.68 -1.74 -10.84
N GLU A 53 -5.27 -0.49 -11.07
CA GLU A 53 -4.21 -0.18 -12.02
C GLU A 53 -2.82 -0.65 -11.56
N TYR A 54 -2.63 -0.81 -10.25
CA TYR A 54 -1.38 -1.31 -9.70
C TYR A 54 -1.29 -2.83 -9.75
N LEU A 55 -2.38 -3.57 -9.94
CA LEU A 55 -2.35 -5.04 -9.90
C LEU A 55 -1.81 -5.65 -11.20
N THR A 56 -0.96 -6.66 -11.08
CA THR A 56 -0.62 -7.54 -12.21
C THR A 56 -1.84 -8.33 -12.70
N ASP A 57 -1.78 -8.87 -13.92
CA ASP A 57 -2.88 -9.70 -14.44
C ASP A 57 -3.05 -10.99 -13.63
N GLU A 58 -1.95 -11.55 -13.11
CA GLU A 58 -1.97 -12.67 -12.18
C GLU A 58 -2.67 -12.32 -10.87
N ALA A 59 -2.35 -11.16 -10.28
CA ALA A 59 -2.99 -10.69 -9.05
C ALA A 59 -4.49 -10.40 -9.25
N LYS A 60 -4.88 -9.82 -10.39
CA LYS A 60 -6.31 -9.65 -10.75
C LYS A 60 -7.02 -10.99 -10.87
N SER A 61 -6.38 -11.97 -11.49
CA SER A 61 -6.93 -13.33 -11.63
C SER A 61 -7.08 -14.01 -10.27
N ASP A 62 -6.10 -13.87 -9.38
CA ASP A 62 -6.14 -14.39 -8.02
C ASP A 62 -7.27 -13.75 -7.20
N PHE A 63 -7.37 -12.42 -7.21
CA PHE A 63 -8.46 -11.71 -6.56
C PHE A 63 -9.83 -12.10 -7.12
N ASN A 64 -9.97 -12.25 -8.44
CA ASN A 64 -11.25 -12.66 -9.05
C ASN A 64 -11.69 -14.06 -8.58
N LYS A 65 -10.73 -14.98 -8.34
CA LYS A 65 -11.03 -16.29 -7.73
C LYS A 65 -11.42 -16.14 -6.26
N PHE A 66 -10.73 -15.28 -5.52
CA PHE A 66 -11.06 -14.99 -4.12
C PHE A 66 -12.47 -14.41 -3.96
N ASN A 67 -12.86 -13.47 -4.83
CA ASN A 67 -14.16 -12.81 -4.76
C ASN A 67 -15.34 -13.75 -5.10
N ASP A 68 -15.11 -14.84 -5.84
CA ASP A 68 -16.09 -15.89 -6.19
C ASP A 68 -17.50 -15.40 -6.62
N GLY A 69 -17.58 -14.24 -7.28
CA GLY A 69 -18.84 -13.65 -7.73
C GLY A 69 -19.73 -13.06 -6.63
N GLU A 70 -19.18 -12.81 -5.43
CA GLU A 70 -19.86 -12.11 -4.35
C GLU A 70 -20.08 -10.62 -4.66
N ASN A 71 -21.09 -10.06 -3.99
CA ASN A 71 -21.56 -8.69 -4.25
C ASN A 71 -20.71 -7.60 -3.55
N ASP A 72 -20.00 -7.92 -2.47
CA ASP A 72 -19.19 -6.95 -1.71
C ASP A 72 -17.75 -6.89 -2.23
N LEU A 73 -17.59 -6.33 -3.44
CA LEU A 73 -16.31 -6.25 -4.12
C LEU A 73 -15.25 -5.49 -3.30
N GLU A 74 -15.64 -4.41 -2.64
CA GLU A 74 -14.73 -3.54 -1.88
C GLU A 74 -14.31 -4.20 -0.57
N GLY A 75 -15.25 -4.82 0.15
CA GLY A 75 -14.94 -5.60 1.37
C GLY A 75 -14.04 -6.79 1.07
N ASN A 76 -14.33 -7.52 -0.01
CA ASN A 76 -13.53 -8.67 -0.44
C ASN A 76 -12.14 -8.24 -0.91
N PHE A 77 -12.04 -7.13 -1.65
CA PHE A 77 -10.74 -6.59 -2.03
C PHE A 77 -9.90 -6.22 -0.82
N ARG A 78 -10.51 -5.56 0.18
CA ARG A 78 -9.83 -5.24 1.46
C ARG A 78 -9.35 -6.49 2.18
N ALA A 79 -10.15 -7.56 2.23
CA ALA A 79 -9.74 -8.82 2.85
C ALA A 79 -8.56 -9.46 2.09
N TRP A 80 -8.62 -9.52 0.77
CA TRP A 80 -7.56 -10.11 -0.07
C TRP A 80 -6.25 -9.31 0.02
N ILE A 81 -6.32 -7.99 -0.14
CA ILE A 81 -5.14 -7.12 -0.14
C ILE A 81 -4.51 -6.99 1.26
N TYR A 82 -5.27 -7.25 2.32
CA TYR A 82 -4.74 -7.31 3.68
C TYR A 82 -3.62 -8.33 3.76
N ASP A 83 -3.85 -9.56 3.29
CA ASP A 83 -2.84 -10.63 3.31
C ASP A 83 -1.64 -10.29 2.44
N VAL A 84 -1.86 -9.63 1.29
CA VAL A 84 -0.79 -9.15 0.41
C VAL A 84 0.08 -8.15 1.15
N ILE A 85 -0.48 -7.07 1.71
CA ILE A 85 0.27 -6.04 2.42
C ILE A 85 0.96 -6.63 3.65
N GLN A 86 0.27 -7.48 4.41
CA GLN A 86 0.79 -8.11 5.61
C GLN A 86 2.04 -8.97 5.34
N SER A 87 2.20 -9.50 4.12
CA SER A 87 3.39 -10.24 3.72
C SER A 87 4.61 -9.35 3.39
N VAL A 88 4.40 -8.05 3.18
CA VAL A 88 5.43 -7.08 2.76
C VAL A 88 5.40 -5.82 3.63
N ASN A 89 5.10 -5.94 4.92
CA ASN A 89 4.81 -4.81 5.79
C ASN A 89 5.99 -4.29 6.62
N LEU A 90 7.21 -4.75 6.34
CA LEU A 90 8.43 -4.25 6.99
C LEU A 90 8.87 -2.95 6.34
N VAL A 91 9.19 -1.94 7.15
CA VAL A 91 9.77 -0.69 6.67
C VAL A 91 11.19 -0.96 6.19
N GLU A 92 11.37 -0.96 4.87
CA GLU A 92 12.67 -1.12 4.24
C GLU A 92 13.47 0.18 4.26
N SER A 93 12.81 1.31 3.99
CA SER A 93 13.47 2.61 3.95
C SER A 93 12.48 3.76 4.04
N ILE A 94 12.99 4.96 4.32
CA ILE A 94 12.22 6.20 4.30
C ILE A 94 12.97 7.24 3.47
N HIS A 95 12.32 7.73 2.42
CA HIS A 95 12.86 8.77 1.54
C HIS A 95 12.04 10.05 1.66
N TYR A 96 12.70 11.20 1.74
CA TYR A 96 12.00 12.48 1.69
C TYR A 96 11.94 12.97 0.25
N ARG A 97 10.74 13.19 -0.28
CA ARG A 97 10.51 13.62 -1.66
C ARG A 97 9.51 14.77 -1.74
N PRO A 98 9.55 15.58 -2.82
CA PRO A 98 8.52 16.58 -3.06
C PRO A 98 7.14 15.93 -3.12
N ASN A 99 6.14 16.55 -2.51
CA ASN A 99 4.74 16.14 -2.67
C ASN A 99 4.32 16.41 -4.13
N THR A 100 3.67 15.43 -4.77
CA THR A 100 3.23 15.53 -6.17
C THR A 100 2.05 16.48 -6.35
N GLU A 101 1.33 16.80 -5.28
CA GLU A 101 0.23 17.77 -5.29
C GLU A 101 0.69 19.19 -4.96
N ASP A 102 1.74 19.33 -4.13
CA ASP A 102 2.36 20.60 -3.79
C ASP A 102 3.89 20.44 -3.71
N TYR A 103 4.58 20.81 -4.79
CA TYR A 103 6.03 20.69 -4.88
C TYR A 103 6.81 21.60 -3.90
N THR A 104 6.14 22.46 -3.14
CA THR A 104 6.76 23.22 -2.05
C THR A 104 6.87 22.42 -0.76
N GLU A 105 6.08 21.35 -0.62
CA GLU A 105 6.11 20.44 0.51
C GLU A 105 7.07 19.27 0.27
N ILE A 106 7.79 18.87 1.33
CA ILE A 106 8.59 17.64 1.35
C ILE A 106 7.90 16.66 2.29
N ILE A 107 7.53 15.50 1.77
CA ILE A 107 6.85 14.45 2.53
C ILE A 107 7.72 13.18 2.60
N PRO A 108 7.64 12.40 3.68
CA PRO A 108 8.30 11.12 3.76
C PRO A 108 7.52 10.08 2.94
N ALA A 109 8.25 9.33 2.14
CA ALA A 109 7.83 8.12 1.46
C ALA A 109 8.35 6.93 2.26
N ILE A 110 7.44 6.16 2.84
CA ILE A 110 7.73 4.97 3.65
C ILE A 110 7.65 3.76 2.73
N VAL A 111 8.79 3.12 2.48
CA VAL A 111 8.89 1.94 1.62
C VAL A 111 8.67 0.70 2.45
N LEU A 112 7.73 -0.15 2.03
CA LEU A 112 7.41 -1.42 2.66
C LEU A 112 7.77 -2.58 1.74
N SER A 113 8.44 -3.60 2.26
CA SER A 113 8.75 -4.84 1.54
C SER A 113 8.86 -6.02 2.51
N ASP A 114 9.23 -7.19 2.01
CA ASP A 114 9.60 -8.36 2.81
C ASP A 114 11.14 -8.50 2.96
N LEU A 115 11.91 -7.52 2.47
CA LEU A 115 13.39 -7.53 2.38
C LEU A 115 13.98 -8.68 1.55
N SER A 116 13.14 -9.42 0.81
CA SER A 116 13.56 -10.49 -0.10
C SER A 116 13.90 -9.89 -1.47
N ASN A 117 15.20 -9.68 -1.74
CA ASN A 117 15.66 -9.28 -3.09
C ASN A 117 15.37 -10.35 -4.15
#